data_AF-A0A972VFQ0-F1
#
_entry.id   AF-A0A972VFQ0-F1
#
_cell.length_a   1.000
_cell.length_b   1.000
_cell.length_c   1.000
_cell.angle_alpha   90.00
_cell.angle_beta   90.00
_cell.angle_gamma   90.00
#
_symmetry.space_group_name_H-M   'P 1'
#
loop_
_entity.id
_entity.type
_entity.pdbx_description
1 polymer ?
#
loop_
_entity_poly.entity_id
_entity_poly.type
_entity_poly.pdbx_seq_one_letter_code
_entity_poly.pdbx_strand_id
1 'polypeptide(L)'
;MKKLDLGTIGVGYEVLASDNGAAAFRTPLATGHAFNGWYDAFLATPASGLEDLYIFASTTLPCGAVAKIYGHRFTQEVGGQDLGDEVDAVLSKKLSDHVSILAKYSHFNAKAPTAATDGDKFWFQTEIKTR
;
A
#
# COMPACT_ATOMS: atom_id res chain seq x y z
N MET A 1 -1.78 2.14 34.59
CA MET A 1 -0.79 2.31 33.49
C MET A 1 -1.42 1.72 32.23
N LYS A 2 -1.67 2.51 31.17
CA LYS A 2 -2.17 1.96 29.90
C LYS A 2 -1.05 1.11 29.28
N LYS A 3 -1.32 -0.17 29.03
CA LYS A 3 -0.38 -1.11 28.40
C LYS A 3 0.00 -0.54 27.04
N LEU A 4 1.30 -0.33 26.79
CA LEU A 4 1.77 0.04 25.46
C LEU A 4 1.54 -1.18 24.57
N ASP A 5 0.64 -1.07 23.60
CA ASP A 5 0.55 -2.07 22.53
C ASP A 5 1.83 -1.94 21.71
N LEU A 6 2.71 -2.95 21.79
CA LEU A 6 3.99 -2.95 21.08
C LEU A 6 3.80 -2.94 19.55
N GLY A 7 2.57 -3.18 19.08
CA GLY A 7 2.24 -3.19 17.67
C GLY A 7 2.68 -4.48 16.98
N THR A 8 2.64 -4.45 15.65
CA THR A 8 3.06 -5.54 14.77
C THR A 8 4.07 -4.99 13.79
N ILE A 9 5.14 -5.74 13.55
CA ILE A 9 6.10 -5.52 12.47
C ILE A 9 6.08 -6.77 11.60
N GLY A 10 6.14 -6.62 10.29
CA GLY A 10 6.17 -7.73 9.36
C GLY A 10 6.88 -7.38 8.06
N VAL A 11 7.20 -8.42 7.31
CA VAL A 11 7.77 -8.37 5.97
C VAL A 11 6.93 -9.28 5.08
N GLY A 12 6.78 -8.92 3.82
CA GLY A 12 6.09 -9.72 2.82
C GLY A 12 6.76 -9.62 1.47
N TYR A 13 6.51 -10.62 0.62
CA TYR A 13 6.98 -10.67 -0.75
C TYR A 13 5.84 -11.22 -1.61
N GLU A 14 5.40 -10.45 -2.59
CA GLU A 14 4.33 -10.81 -3.53
C GLU A 14 4.89 -10.89 -4.95
N VAL A 15 4.37 -11.84 -5.74
CA VAL A 15 4.69 -11.98 -7.17
C VAL A 15 3.40 -12.11 -7.97
N LEU A 16 3.18 -11.19 -8.89
CA LEU A 16 2.16 -11.25 -9.94
C LEU A 16 2.86 -11.62 -11.26
N ALA A 17 2.82 -12.91 -11.59
CA ALA A 17 3.64 -13.51 -12.64
C ALA A 17 3.31 -13.03 -14.06
N SER A 18 4.28 -13.21 -14.95
CA SER A 18 4.19 -12.94 -16.39
C SER A 18 4.33 -14.20 -17.23
N ASP A 19 3.72 -14.18 -18.42
CA ASP A 19 4.06 -15.10 -19.52
C ASP A 19 5.15 -14.46 -20.41
N ASN A 20 6.39 -14.42 -19.91
CA ASN A 20 7.57 -13.88 -20.61
C ASN A 20 7.38 -12.48 -21.24
N GLY A 21 6.61 -11.62 -20.56
CA GLY A 21 6.28 -10.26 -21.03
C GLY A 21 5.12 -10.17 -22.01
N ALA A 22 4.53 -11.30 -22.45
CA ALA A 22 3.39 -11.32 -23.38
C ALA A 22 2.04 -11.11 -22.68
N ALA A 23 1.91 -11.58 -21.44
CA ALA A 23 0.74 -11.43 -20.61
C ALA A 23 1.12 -11.38 -19.13
N ALA A 24 0.24 -10.87 -18.28
CA ALA A 24 0.44 -10.83 -16.84
C ALA A 24 -0.76 -11.41 -16.11
N PHE A 25 -0.52 -11.93 -14.90
CA PHE A 25 -1.57 -12.26 -13.97
C PHE A 25 -2.35 -10.99 -13.62
N ARG A 26 -3.68 -11.04 -13.76
CA ARG A 26 -4.57 -9.89 -13.57
C ARG A 26 -5.58 -10.20 -12.48
N THR A 27 -5.86 -9.21 -11.65
CA THR A 27 -6.83 -9.30 -10.56
C THR A 27 -7.88 -8.18 -10.66
N PRO A 28 -8.80 -8.22 -11.64
CA PRO A 28 -9.69 -7.08 -11.94
C PRO A 28 -10.57 -6.60 -10.79
N LEU A 29 -10.84 -7.48 -9.80
CA LEU A 29 -11.66 -7.19 -8.63
C LEU A 29 -10.82 -7.13 -7.33
N ALA A 30 -9.49 -7.11 -7.41
CA ALA A 30 -8.66 -7.03 -6.22
C ALA A 30 -8.52 -5.59 -5.70
N THR A 31 -8.25 -5.50 -4.41
CA THR A 31 -7.89 -4.25 -3.73
C THR A 31 -6.40 -3.96 -3.94
N GLY A 32 -5.98 -3.73 -5.19
CA GLY A 32 -4.57 -3.43 -5.52
C GLY A 32 -4.00 -2.29 -4.68
N HIS A 33 -4.84 -1.29 -4.38
CA HIS A 33 -4.55 -0.17 -3.47
C HIS A 33 -4.03 -0.56 -2.06
N ALA A 34 -4.34 -1.77 -1.57
CA ALA A 34 -3.90 -2.23 -0.25
C ALA A 34 -2.71 -3.21 -0.28
N PHE A 35 -2.38 -3.76 -1.46
CA PHE A 35 -1.36 -4.80 -1.64
C PHE A 35 -0.21 -4.39 -2.57
N ASN A 36 -0.42 -3.43 -3.49
CA ASN A 36 0.57 -2.94 -4.46
C ASN A 36 0.83 -1.43 -4.31
N GLY A 37 0.88 -0.97 -3.06
CA GLY A 37 1.06 0.43 -2.72
C GLY A 37 -0.24 1.24 -2.72
N TRP A 38 -0.28 2.27 -1.87
CA TRP A 38 -1.39 3.22 -1.76
C TRP A 38 -1.31 4.35 -2.80
N TYR A 39 -0.15 4.56 -3.43
CA TYR A 39 0.02 5.52 -4.51
C TYR A 39 -0.71 5.09 -5.79
N ASP A 40 -1.00 3.78 -5.92
CA ASP A 40 -1.70 3.16 -7.04
C ASP A 40 -0.90 3.10 -8.36
N ALA A 41 0.44 3.03 -8.28
CA ALA A 41 1.30 2.89 -9.46
C ALA A 41 1.07 1.59 -10.25
N PHE A 42 0.61 0.54 -9.56
CA PHE A 42 0.49 -0.82 -10.13
C PHE A 42 -0.92 -1.43 -10.01
N LEU A 43 -1.98 -0.60 -10.02
CA LEU A 43 -3.39 -1.10 -10.07
C LEU A 43 -3.64 -2.06 -11.24
N ALA A 44 -2.88 -1.89 -12.32
CA ALA A 44 -2.84 -2.80 -13.44
C ALA A 44 -1.43 -3.42 -13.51
N THR A 45 -1.34 -4.73 -13.28
CA THR A 45 -0.07 -5.46 -13.36
C THR A 45 0.60 -5.25 -14.74
N PRO A 46 1.88 -4.84 -14.80
CA PRO A 46 2.62 -4.72 -16.04
C PRO A 46 2.70 -6.07 -16.79
N ALA A 47 2.82 -6.04 -18.11
CA ALA A 47 2.92 -7.26 -18.92
C ALA A 47 4.13 -8.13 -18.53
N SER A 48 5.22 -7.51 -18.06
CA SER A 48 6.42 -8.14 -17.51
C SER A 48 6.23 -8.73 -16.11
N GLY A 49 5.02 -8.69 -15.55
CA GLY A 49 4.77 -9.08 -14.17
C GLY A 49 5.26 -8.03 -13.16
N LEU A 50 4.99 -8.30 -11.89
CA LEU A 50 5.34 -7.42 -10.77
C LEU A 50 5.80 -8.27 -9.58
N GLU A 51 6.92 -7.88 -8.98
CA GLU A 51 7.32 -8.34 -7.66
C GLU A 51 7.28 -7.15 -6.70
N ASP A 52 6.76 -7.39 -5.50
CA ASP A 52 6.71 -6.40 -4.41
C ASP A 52 7.32 -7.00 -3.14
N LEU A 53 8.47 -6.46 -2.72
CA LEU A 53 9.06 -6.73 -1.42
C LEU A 53 8.72 -5.56 -0.48
N TYR A 54 8.04 -5.85 0.61
CA TYR A 54 7.60 -4.80 1.54
C TYR A 54 7.83 -5.14 3.01
N ILE A 55 8.07 -4.09 3.79
CA ILE A 55 8.10 -4.11 5.25
C ILE A 55 6.98 -3.23 5.78
N PHE A 56 6.37 -3.61 6.90
CA PHE A 56 5.34 -2.80 7.52
C PHE A 56 5.43 -2.80 9.04
N ALA A 57 4.91 -1.74 9.63
CA ALA A 57 4.66 -1.64 11.06
C ALA A 57 3.26 -1.07 11.33
N SER A 58 2.60 -1.55 12.38
CA SER A 58 1.27 -1.11 12.80
C SER A 58 1.18 -1.04 14.30
N THR A 59 0.53 -0.01 14.85
CA THR A 59 0.29 0.10 16.30
C THR A 59 -0.96 0.91 16.62
N THR A 60 -1.48 0.74 17.83
CA THR A 60 -2.55 1.57 18.39
C THR A 60 -1.94 2.69 19.24
N LEU A 61 -2.11 3.94 18.81
CA LEU A 61 -1.62 5.12 19.51
C LEU A 61 -2.40 5.36 20.83
N PRO A 62 -1.82 6.06 21.83
CA PRO A 62 -2.50 6.37 23.09
C PRO A 62 -3.83 7.12 22.96
N CYS A 63 -4.01 7.83 21.84
CA CYS A 63 -5.24 8.55 21.49
C CYS A 63 -6.32 7.66 20.85
N GLY A 64 -6.09 6.34 20.74
CA GLY A 64 -7.01 5.35 20.18
C GLY A 64 -7.01 5.27 18.65
N ALA A 65 -6.11 5.98 17.96
CA ALA A 65 -5.93 5.84 16.52
C ALA A 65 -5.04 4.64 16.18
N VAL A 66 -5.35 3.94 15.10
CA VAL A 66 -4.49 2.89 14.54
C VAL A 66 -3.62 3.53 13.46
N ALA A 67 -2.31 3.42 13.63
CA ALA A 67 -1.32 3.89 12.67
C ALA A 67 -0.66 2.69 11.98
N LYS A 68 -0.46 2.79 10.67
CA LYS A 68 0.29 1.82 9.87
C LYS A 68 1.27 2.55 8.97
N ILE A 69 2.45 1.97 8.79
CA ILE A 69 3.44 2.42 7.82
C ILE A 69 3.89 1.24 6.98
N TYR A 70 4.16 1.50 5.71
CA TYR A 70 4.69 0.52 4.76
C TYR A 70 5.88 1.11 4.01
N GLY A 71 6.82 0.26 3.64
CA GLY A 71 7.87 0.55 2.67
C GLY A 71 7.92 -0.57 1.66
N HIS A 72 7.74 -0.23 0.38
CA HIS A 72 7.69 -1.15 -0.74
C HIS A 72 8.88 -0.95 -1.67
N ARG A 73 9.32 -2.04 -2.28
CA ARG A 73 10.24 -2.03 -3.42
C ARG A 73 9.62 -2.88 -4.54
N PHE A 74 9.44 -2.26 -5.70
CA PHE A 74 8.80 -2.88 -6.85
C PHE A 74 9.82 -3.22 -7.95
N THR A 75 9.78 -4.45 -8.43
CA THR A 75 10.61 -4.94 -9.55
C THR A 75 9.77 -5.64 -10.61
N GLN A 76 10.24 -5.67 -11.86
CA GLN A 76 9.65 -6.55 -12.87
C GLN A 76 10.00 -8.00 -12.56
N GLU A 77 9.03 -8.90 -12.64
CA GLU A 77 9.26 -10.34 -12.52
C GLU A 77 10.09 -10.86 -13.71
N VAL A 78 9.69 -10.50 -14.94
CA VAL A 78 10.49 -10.74 -16.14
C VAL A 78 11.41 -9.55 -16.40
N GLY A 79 12.72 -9.80 -16.41
CA GLY A 79 13.74 -8.81 -16.76
C GLY A 79 14.33 -8.05 -15.57
N GLY A 80 13.71 -8.10 -14.39
CA GLY A 80 14.31 -7.65 -13.12
C GLY A 80 14.53 -6.14 -13.02
N GLN A 81 13.89 -5.32 -13.86
CA GLN A 81 14.04 -3.87 -13.80
C GLN A 81 13.51 -3.32 -12.46
N ASP A 82 14.27 -2.44 -11.82
CA ASP A 82 13.83 -1.67 -10.66
C ASP A 82 12.79 -0.63 -11.10
N LEU A 83 11.54 -0.81 -10.69
CA LEU A 83 10.41 0.01 -11.10
C LEU A 83 10.26 1.23 -10.20
N GLY A 84 10.61 1.12 -8.93
CA GLY A 84 10.49 2.20 -7.95
C GLY A 84 10.31 1.70 -6.52
N ASP A 85 10.31 2.65 -5.60
CA ASP A 85 10.06 2.43 -4.18
C ASP A 85 8.87 3.29 -3.71
N GLU A 86 8.16 2.82 -2.70
CA GLU A 86 7.03 3.54 -2.10
C GLU A 86 7.09 3.55 -0.58
N VAL A 87 6.70 4.65 0.04
CA VAL A 87 6.49 4.73 1.50
C VAL A 87 5.08 5.21 1.76
N ASP A 88 4.38 4.49 2.64
CA ASP A 88 3.00 4.77 2.99
C ASP A 88 2.81 5.01 4.47
N ALA A 89 1.86 5.88 4.80
CA ALA A 89 1.37 6.09 6.14
C ALA A 89 -0.16 6.12 6.13
N VAL A 90 -0.77 5.33 7.02
CA VAL A 90 -2.22 5.26 7.20
C VAL A 90 -2.55 5.53 8.66
N LEU A 91 -3.46 6.47 8.90
CA LEU A 91 -4.00 6.74 10.23
C LEU A 91 -5.52 6.59 10.19
N SER A 92 -6.08 5.78 11.08
CA SER A 92 -7.52 5.62 11.21
C SER A 92 -7.96 5.74 12.67
N LYS A 93 -9.14 6.33 12.89
CA LYS A 93 -9.69 6.49 14.24
C LYS A 93 -11.20 6.45 14.24
N LYS A 94 -11.76 5.63 15.14
CA LYS A 94 -13.19 5.69 15.50
C LYS A 94 -13.40 6.89 16.45
N LEU A 95 -14.20 7.86 16.02
CA LEU A 95 -14.52 9.06 16.81
C LEU A 95 -15.73 8.82 17.72
N SER A 96 -16.70 8.04 17.24
CA SER A 96 -17.88 7.58 17.98
C SER A 96 -18.39 6.26 17.38
N ASP A 97 -19.46 5.69 17.93
CA ASP A 97 -20.08 4.48 17.36
C ASP A 97 -20.58 4.64 15.92
N HIS A 98 -20.81 5.89 15.49
CA HIS A 98 -21.34 6.21 14.17
C HIS A 98 -20.33 6.91 13.26
N VAL A 99 -19.16 7.32 13.74
CA VAL A 99 -18.22 8.13 12.95
C VAL A 99 -16.81 7.57 13.04
N SER A 100 -16.19 7.34 11.89
CA SER A 100 -14.76 7.06 11.79
C SER A 100 -14.08 7.95 10.76
N ILE A 101 -12.78 8.18 10.94
CA ILE A 101 -11.95 8.94 10.01
C ILE A 101 -10.75 8.10 9.58
N LEU A 102 -10.27 8.37 8.37
CA LEU A 102 -9.13 7.74 7.72
C LEU A 102 -8.32 8.81 6.98
N ALA A 103 -7.03 8.87 7.25
CA ALA A 103 -6.07 9.65 6.49
C ALA A 103 -4.99 8.72 5.94
N LYS A 104 -4.57 8.95 4.70
CA LYS A 104 -3.44 8.25 4.08
C LYS A 104 -2.51 9.24 3.41
N TYR A 105 -1.24 8.87 3.41
CA TYR A 105 -0.18 9.48 2.63
C TYR A 105 0.62 8.37 1.96
N SER A 106 1.01 8.59 0.71
CA SER A 106 1.93 7.73 -0.01
C SER A 106 2.90 8.59 -0.82
N HIS A 107 4.18 8.20 -0.81
CA HIS A 107 5.23 8.78 -1.64
C HIS A 107 5.81 7.71 -2.53
N PHE A 108 5.73 7.89 -3.85
CA PHE A 108 6.29 6.96 -4.83
C PHE A 108 7.42 7.60 -5.62
N ASN A 109 8.55 6.90 -5.71
CA ASN A 109 9.68 7.28 -6.52
C ASN A 109 9.85 6.28 -7.68
N ALA A 110 9.43 6.68 -8.88
CA ALA A 110 9.62 5.87 -10.08
C ALA A 110 11.08 5.85 -10.51
N LYS A 111 11.62 4.66 -10.78
CA LYS A 111 12.98 4.44 -11.31
C LYS A 111 13.02 3.94 -12.75
N ALA A 112 11.87 3.55 -13.27
CA ALA A 112 11.65 3.17 -14.65
C ALA A 112 10.29 3.69 -15.13
N PRO A 113 10.00 3.65 -16.45
CA PRO A 113 8.66 3.94 -16.94
C PRO A 113 7.63 2.99 -16.31
N THR A 114 6.71 3.57 -15.53
CA THR A 114 5.56 2.86 -14.95
C THR A 114 4.27 3.60 -15.35
N ALA A 115 3.11 3.07 -14.96
CA ALA A 115 1.83 3.70 -15.29
C ALA A 115 1.61 5.03 -14.55
N ALA A 116 2.31 5.25 -13.43
CA ALA A 116 2.27 6.49 -12.65
C ALA A 116 3.64 7.17 -12.64
N THR A 117 3.66 8.50 -12.57
CA THR A 117 4.91 9.26 -12.37
C THR A 117 5.28 9.31 -10.89
N ASP A 118 6.50 9.73 -10.58
CA ASP A 118 6.89 10.05 -9.21
C ASP A 118 5.97 11.10 -8.58
N GLY A 119 5.72 10.99 -7.27
CA GLY A 119 4.89 11.96 -6.58
C GLY A 119 4.36 11.54 -5.22
N ASP A 120 3.53 12.43 -4.67
CA ASP A 120 2.87 12.29 -3.40
C ASP A 120 1.35 12.18 -3.59
N LYS A 121 0.70 11.36 -2.77
CA LYS A 121 -0.77 11.26 -2.74
C LYS A 121 -1.26 11.37 -1.31
N PHE A 122 -2.29 12.18 -1.14
CA PHE A 122 -2.98 12.36 0.13
C PHE A 122 -4.43 11.93 -0.01
N TRP A 123 -4.94 11.20 0.97
CA TRP A 123 -6.33 10.79 1.04
C TRP A 123 -6.91 11.11 2.41
N PHE A 124 -8.13 11.64 2.42
CA PHE A 124 -8.89 11.83 3.64
C PHE A 124 -10.32 11.33 3.43
N GLN A 125 -10.83 10.58 4.41
CA GLN A 125 -12.15 10.00 4.38
C GLN A 125 -12.79 10.05 5.76
N THR A 126 -14.10 10.29 5.77
CA THR A 126 -14.97 10.14 6.94
C THR A 126 -16.06 9.14 6.61
N GLU A 127 -16.28 8.17 7.48
CA GLU A 127 -17.38 7.22 7.40
C GLU A 127 -18.42 7.54 8.46
N ILE A 128 -19.70 7.60 8.05
CA ILE A 128 -20.85 7.85 8.93
C ILE A 128 -21.83 6.67 8.81
N LYS A 129 -22.09 5.98 9.92
CA LYS A 129 -23.05 4.87 10.00
C LYS A 129 -24.39 5.37 10.53
N THR A 130 -25.43 5.29 9.69
CA THR A 130 -26.76 5.83 9.98
C THR A 130 -27.75 4.82 10.57
N ARG A 131 -27.38 3.54 10.68
CA ARG A 131 -28.13 2.47 11.38
C ARG A 131 -27.17 1.43 11.94
#